data_AF-A0A1I7ZMY6-F1
#
_entry.id   AF-A0A1I7ZMY6-F1
#
_cell.length_a   1.000
_cell.length_b   1.000
_cell.length_c   1.000
_cell.angle_alpha   90.00
_cell.angle_beta   90.00
_cell.angle_gamma   90.00
#
_symmetry.space_group_name_H-M   'P 1'
#
loop_
_entity.id
_entity.type
_entity.pdbx_description
1 polymer ?
#
loop_
_entity_poly.entity_id
_entity_poly.type
_entity_poly.pdbx_seq_one_letter_code
_entity_poly.pdbx_strand_id
1 'polypeptide(L)'
;MSSTSVFKDSSPTMDDDVTILERKNAPTFVGIKFCRDCDNMLYPREDKNMKKLIYACRICDYVELSDNPCIYFNQVSSKTKDRVF
;
A
#
# COMPACT_ATOMS: atom_id res chain seq x y z
N MET A 1 -5.53 37.24 -50.18
CA MET A 1 -6.89 37.26 -49.60
C MET A 1 -6.81 36.64 -48.23
N SER A 2 -7.20 37.43 -47.23
CA SER A 2 -7.68 37.15 -45.86
C SER A 2 -7.58 35.72 -45.31
N SER A 3 -7.39 35.43 -44.02
CA SER A 3 -7.12 36.17 -42.77
C SER A 3 -6.99 35.08 -41.68
N THR A 4 -6.09 35.32 -40.71
CA THR A 4 -6.03 34.93 -39.28
C THR A 4 -6.75 33.69 -38.67
N SER A 5 -6.08 33.17 -37.62
CA SER A 5 -6.59 32.46 -36.40
C SER A 5 -6.43 30.92 -36.44
N VAL A 6 -6.03 30.15 -35.41
CA VAL A 6 -6.03 30.24 -33.93
C VAL A 6 -4.94 29.28 -33.37
N PHE A 7 -4.29 29.61 -32.24
CA PHE A 7 -3.48 28.69 -31.42
C PHE A 7 -4.30 27.51 -30.87
N LYS A 8 -3.81 26.28 -30.99
CA LYS A 8 -4.15 25.19 -30.04
C LYS A 8 -2.93 24.33 -29.76
N ASP A 9 -2.26 24.64 -28.66
CA ASP A 9 -1.43 23.69 -27.95
C ASP A 9 -2.28 22.45 -27.66
N SER A 10 -1.88 21.31 -28.22
CA SER A 10 -2.39 20.00 -27.82
C SER A 10 -1.18 19.15 -27.50
N SER A 11 -0.63 19.42 -26.33
CA SER A 11 0.26 18.50 -25.62
C SER A 11 -0.37 17.10 -25.63
N PRO A 12 0.38 16.04 -26.00
CA PRO A 12 -0.11 14.69 -25.86
C PRO A 12 -0.30 14.45 -24.35
N THR A 13 -1.56 14.20 -23.98
CA THR A 13 -1.98 13.91 -22.61
C THR A 13 -1.21 12.69 -22.09
N MET A 14 -0.58 12.86 -20.93
CA MET A 14 0.15 11.85 -20.18
C MET A 14 -0.68 10.56 -20.03
N ASP A 15 -0.23 9.49 -20.66
CA ASP A 15 -0.17 8.11 -20.16
C ASP A 15 -1.22 7.63 -19.14
N ASP A 16 -2.51 7.62 -19.48
CA ASP A 16 -3.56 7.02 -18.63
C ASP A 16 -3.75 5.50 -18.83
N ASP A 17 -3.02 4.85 -19.75
CA ASP A 17 -3.17 3.40 -20.01
C ASP A 17 -2.25 2.51 -19.15
N VAL A 18 -1.41 3.10 -18.28
CA VAL A 18 -0.50 2.39 -17.34
C VAL A 18 -1.04 2.43 -15.91
N THR A 19 -2.33 2.24 -15.65
CA THR A 19 -2.84 2.28 -14.25
C THR A 19 -3.84 1.21 -13.85
N ILE A 20 -4.20 0.26 -14.72
CA ILE A 20 -5.24 -0.74 -14.38
C ILE A 20 -4.69 -2.15 -14.15
N LEU A 21 -3.62 -2.59 -14.83
CA LEU A 21 -3.11 -3.96 -14.65
C LEU A 21 -2.33 -4.18 -13.35
N GLU A 22 -1.72 -3.15 -12.75
CA GLU A 22 -0.93 -3.33 -11.51
C GLU A 22 -1.78 -3.34 -10.23
N ARG A 23 -3.04 -2.87 -10.27
CA ARG A 23 -3.92 -2.83 -9.10
C ARG A 23 -4.40 -4.22 -8.63
N LYS A 24 -4.22 -5.27 -9.45
CA LYS A 24 -4.66 -6.64 -9.11
C LYS A 24 -3.70 -7.37 -8.17
N ASN A 25 -2.45 -6.91 -8.03
CA ASN A 25 -1.43 -7.58 -7.22
C ASN A 25 -1.05 -6.83 -5.93
N ALA A 26 -1.70 -5.70 -5.64
CA ALA A 26 -1.46 -5.01 -4.38
C ALA A 26 -1.97 -5.88 -3.22
N PRO A 27 -1.17 -6.14 -2.18
CA PRO A 27 -1.62 -6.89 -1.02
C PRO A 27 -2.78 -6.11 -0.39
N THR A 28 -3.97 -6.69 -0.49
CA THR A 28 -5.23 -6.06 -0.12
C THR A 28 -5.31 -5.73 1.37
N PHE A 29 -4.55 -6.47 2.19
CA PHE A 29 -4.56 -6.31 3.63
C PHE A 29 -3.27 -6.82 4.26
N VAL A 30 -2.55 -5.93 4.95
CA VAL A 30 -1.56 -6.32 5.95
C VAL A 30 -2.26 -6.24 7.30
N GLY A 31 -2.61 -7.41 7.85
CA GLY A 31 -3.37 -7.49 9.10
C GLY A 31 -2.53 -7.30 10.35
N ILE A 32 -3.16 -6.75 11.40
CA ILE A 32 -2.59 -6.72 12.75
C ILE A 32 -2.59 -8.17 13.29
N LYS A 33 -1.44 -8.63 13.80
CA LYS A 33 -1.30 -9.95 14.43
C LYS A 33 -1.22 -9.82 15.96
N PHE A 34 -1.77 -10.79 16.68
CA PHE A 34 -1.77 -10.87 18.14
C PHE A 34 -1.01 -12.11 18.62
N CYS A 35 -0.35 -11.98 19.77
CA CYS A 35 0.37 -13.06 20.43
C CYS A 35 -0.62 -14.12 20.96
N ARG A 36 -0.32 -15.40 20.75
CA ARG A 36 -1.18 -16.50 21.22
C ARG A 36 -1.15 -16.71 22.73
N ASP A 37 -0.10 -16.24 23.39
CA ASP A 37 0.11 -16.48 24.82
C ASP A 37 -0.43 -15.35 25.69
N CYS A 38 -0.28 -14.09 25.25
CA CYS A 38 -0.60 -12.91 26.06
C CYS A 38 -1.50 -11.88 25.37
N ASP A 39 -2.05 -12.21 24.20
CA ASP A 39 -3.01 -11.38 23.43
C ASP A 39 -2.54 -9.93 23.16
N ASN A 40 -1.23 -9.73 23.14
CA ASN A 40 -0.63 -8.43 22.83
C ASN A 40 -0.24 -8.35 21.36
N MET A 41 -0.22 -7.13 20.81
CA MET A 41 0.14 -6.90 19.41
C MET A 41 1.57 -7.37 19.10
N LEU A 42 1.74 -8.12 18.03
CA LEU A 42 3.04 -8.54 17.53
C LEU A 42 3.65 -7.44 16.64
N TYR A 43 4.96 -7.27 16.76
CA TYR A 43 5.70 -6.27 16.02
C TYR A 43 6.61 -6.92 14.96
N PRO A 44 6.65 -6.34 13.74
CA PRO A 44 7.61 -6.72 12.71
C PRO A 44 9.06 -6.62 13.22
N ARG A 45 9.86 -7.65 12.98
CA ARG A 45 11.29 -7.73 13.30
C ARG A 45 12.00 -8.56 12.23
N GLU A 46 13.27 -8.27 11.97
CA GLU A 46 14.11 -9.08 11.08
C GLU A 46 14.79 -10.23 11.84
N ASP A 47 14.73 -11.44 11.27
CA ASP A 47 15.68 -12.50 11.59
C ASP A 47 16.89 -12.39 10.66
N LYS A 48 18.02 -11.93 11.22
CA LYS A 48 19.27 -11.66 10.48
C LYS A 48 19.92 -12.92 9.91
N ASN A 49 19.69 -14.08 10.50
CA ASN A 49 20.31 -15.33 10.07
C ASN A 49 19.60 -15.87 8.82
N MET A 50 18.27 -15.88 8.85
CA MET A 50 17.44 -16.35 7.73
C MET A 50 17.14 -15.25 6.70
N LYS A 51 17.40 -13.98 7.04
CA LYS A 51 16.99 -12.80 6.27
C LYS A 51 15.49 -12.80 5.96
N LYS A 52 14.70 -13.14 6.98
CA LYS A 52 13.23 -13.24 6.88
C LYS A 52 12.55 -12.32 7.87
N LEU A 53 11.35 -11.87 7.50
CA LEU A 53 10.46 -11.11 8.37
C LEU A 53 9.81 -12.04 9.39
N ILE A 54 9.89 -11.66 10.67
CA ILE A 54 9.22 -12.29 11.79
C ILE A 54 8.33 -11.27 12.52
N TYR A 55 7.31 -11.76 13.20
CA TYR A 55 6.46 -11.01 14.11
C TYR A 55 6.77 -11.46 15.54
N ALA A 56 7.25 -10.54 16.39
CA ALA A 56 7.66 -10.83 17.75
C ALA A 56 6.80 -10.06 18.76
N CYS A 57 6.46 -10.72 19.87
CA CYS A 57 5.84 -10.04 20.99
C CYS A 57 6.87 -9.15 21.71
N ARG A 58 6.41 -8.06 22.34
CA ARG A 58 7.27 -7.21 23.20
C ARG A 58 7.27 -7.61 24.67
N ILE A 59 6.31 -8.45 25.07
CA ILE A 59 6.05 -8.77 26.49
C ILE A 59 6.55 -10.18 26.84
N CYS A 60 6.54 -11.10 25.87
CA CYS A 60 7.05 -12.47 26.03
C CYS A 60 7.92 -12.87 24.83
N ASP A 61 8.45 -14.09 24.86
CA ASP A 61 9.36 -14.63 23.84
C ASP A 61 8.66 -15.24 22.62
N TYR A 62 7.34 -15.07 22.48
CA TYR A 62 6.59 -15.57 21.33
C TYR A 62 7.04 -14.87 20.03
N VAL A 63 7.31 -15.67 19.01
CA VAL A 63 7.72 -15.23 17.67
C VAL A 63 7.03 -16.08 16.60
N GLU A 64 6.62 -15.46 15.50
CA GLU A 64 5.98 -16.10 14.35
C GLU A 64 6.63 -15.65 13.03
N LEU A 65 6.77 -16.55 12.06
CA LEU A 65 7.26 -16.21 10.72
C LEU A 65 6.19 -15.47 9.89
N SER A 66 6.60 -14.51 9.06
CA SER A 66 5.68 -13.86 8.14
C SER A 66 5.57 -14.58 6.80
N ASP A 67 4.34 -14.78 6.32
CA ASP A 67 4.06 -15.28 4.97
C ASP A 67 4.13 -14.17 3.91
N ASN A 68 3.94 -12.91 4.31
CA ASN A 68 3.93 -11.75 3.42
C ASN A 68 5.04 -10.75 3.83
N PRO A 69 5.92 -10.31 2.91
CA PRO A 69 6.94 -9.31 3.23
C PRO A 69 6.39 -7.89 3.43
N CYS A 70 5.14 -7.62 3.05
CA CYS A 70 4.52 -6.30 3.19
C CYS A 70 4.14 -6.04 4.66
N ILE A 71 4.74 -5.03 5.27
CA ILE A 71 4.50 -4.61 6.68
C ILE A 71 3.46 -3.49 6.77
N TYR A 72 3.39 -2.64 5.75
CA TYR A 72 2.50 -1.51 5.70
C TYR A 72 2.14 -1.21 4.25
N PHE A 73 0.86 -0.91 4.02
CA PHE A 73 0.34 -0.46 2.76
C PHE A 73 -0.67 0.65 3.01
N ASN A 74 -0.55 1.75 2.26
CA ASN A 74 -1.49 2.87 2.32
C ASN A 74 -2.25 2.96 1.00
N GLN A 75 -3.54 2.64 1.03
CA GLN A 75 -4.40 2.86 -0.13
C GLN A 75 -5.04 4.24 -0.03
N VAL A 76 -4.45 5.22 -0.72
CA VAL A 76 -5.07 6.55 -0.82
C VAL A 76 -6.17 6.49 -1.88
N SER A 77 -7.42 6.30 -1.47
CA SER A 77 -8.57 6.43 -2.36
C SER A 77 -9.10 7.87 -2.32
N SER A 78 -9.21 8.52 -3.48
CA SER A 78 -9.90 9.80 -3.67
C SER A 78 -11.42 9.62 -3.60
N LYS A 79 -11.94 9.22 -2.44
CA LYS A 79 -13.37 9.35 -2.15
C LYS A 79 -13.58 10.69 -1.48
N THR A 80 -13.69 11.76 -2.29
CA THR A 80 -14.29 13.01 -1.82
C THR A 80 -15.71 12.66 -1.41
N LYS A 81 -15.92 12.41 -0.11
CA LYS A 81 -17.26 12.43 0.45
C LYS A 81 -17.64 13.89 0.48
N ASP A 82 -18.33 14.34 -0.56
CA ASP A 82 -19.05 15.61 -0.53
C ASP A 82 -19.88 15.61 0.76
N ARG A 83 -19.46 16.42 1.73
CA ARG A 83 -20.30 16.73 2.87
C ARG A 83 -21.41 17.60 2.34
N VAL A 84 -22.54 16.98 2.02
CA VAL A 84 -23.80 17.70 1.85
C VAL A 84 -24.39 17.91 3.24
N PHE A 85 -24.75 19.18 3.47
CA PHE A 85 -25.35 19.84 4.64
C PHE A 85 -24.34 20.40 5.66
#